data_AF-A0A9Q1RJR0-F1
#
_entry.id   AF-A0A9Q1RJR0-F1
#
_cell.length_a   1.000
_cell.length_b   1.000
_cell.length_c   1.000
_cell.angle_alpha   90.00
_cell.angle_beta   90.00
_cell.angle_gamma   90.00
#
_symmetry.space_group_name_H-M   'P 1'
#
loop_
_entity.id
_entity.type
_entity.pdbx_description
1 polymer ?
#
loop_
_entity_poly.entity_id
_entity_poly.type
_entity_poly.pdbx_seq_one_letter_code
_entity_poly.pdbx_strand_id
1 'polypeptide(L)'
;MARGSCTKSHHACSDLVAVDQDTPNLLGFESDVRYARKLTKSLENFNHLKSVALSCKDDKVIAIPKHMRKTLPPPLYGTRLHVKVNNVLNHSVMDVVDSLSWLSPQLGTLCLGNALDRRTIKFTYRDAADDVDEKPCCASLPWKCWWHELKKVKLQNFTCFELPKLRNYFLMSTYTPEIIEDPGCSFCTSSH
;
A
#
# COMPACT_ATOMS: atom_id res chain seq x y z
N MET A 1 -18.02 0.50 21.34
CA MET A 1 -18.44 1.77 20.68
C MET A 1 -17.21 2.58 20.37
N ALA A 2 -16.72 2.53 19.12
CA ALA A 2 -15.61 3.39 18.69
C ALA A 2 -16.17 4.77 18.35
N ARG A 3 -15.67 5.81 19.02
CA ARG A 3 -16.02 7.21 18.72
C ARG A 3 -14.97 7.73 17.74
N GLY A 4 -15.37 7.99 16.49
CA GLY A 4 -14.55 8.73 15.55
C GLY A 4 -14.62 10.22 15.87
N SER A 5 -13.47 10.85 16.14
CA SER A 5 -13.35 12.30 16.25
C SER A 5 -12.82 12.85 14.93
N CYS A 6 -13.55 13.77 14.32
CA CYS A 6 -13.24 14.39 13.04
C CYS A 6 -12.67 15.79 13.29
N THR A 7 -11.36 15.98 13.16
CA THR A 7 -10.74 17.31 13.21
C THR A 7 -10.52 17.85 11.80
N LYS A 8 -11.19 18.97 11.47
CA LYS A 8 -11.03 19.71 10.21
C LYS A 8 -9.65 20.38 10.14
N SER A 9 -8.94 20.24 9.03
CA SER A 9 -7.92 21.21 8.61
C SER A 9 -8.13 21.63 7.15
N HIS A 10 -8.08 22.94 6.93
CA HIS A 10 -8.38 23.64 5.68
C HIS A 10 -7.40 23.32 4.54
N HIS A 11 -7.88 22.69 3.48
CA HIS A 11 -7.79 23.07 2.05
C HIS A 11 -8.12 21.83 1.19
N ALA A 12 -9.27 21.91 0.51
CA ALA A 12 -9.84 21.02 -0.51
C ALA A 12 -9.18 19.63 -0.73
N CYS A 13 -9.73 18.61 -0.08
CA CYS A 13 -9.73 17.23 -0.59
C CYS A 13 -11.00 16.54 -0.07
N SER A 14 -12.00 16.42 -0.95
CA SER A 14 -13.30 15.85 -0.61
C SER A 14 -13.14 14.36 -0.25
N ASP A 15 -13.72 13.96 0.89
CA ASP A 15 -13.94 12.59 1.38
C ASP A 15 -12.72 11.76 1.82
N LEU A 16 -11.71 12.37 2.45
CA LEU A 16 -10.66 11.63 3.16
C LEU A 16 -11.12 11.28 4.59
N VAL A 17 -11.45 10.01 4.84
CA VAL A 17 -11.55 9.48 6.20
C VAL A 17 -10.14 9.07 6.66
N ALA A 18 -9.58 9.80 7.62
CA ALA A 18 -8.35 9.42 8.30
C ALA A 18 -8.68 8.46 9.45
N VAL A 19 -8.16 7.24 9.40
CA VAL A 19 -8.23 6.29 10.53
C VAL A 19 -6.87 6.29 11.21
N ASP A 20 -6.82 6.75 12.46
CA ASP A 20 -5.67 6.63 13.35
C ASP A 20 -5.74 5.28 14.08
N GLN A 21 -4.64 4.54 14.12
CA GLN A 21 -4.60 3.19 14.70
C GLN A 21 -3.44 3.06 15.70
N ASP A 22 -3.80 2.82 16.96
CA ASP A 22 -2.86 2.54 18.04
C ASP A 22 -2.40 1.07 18.03
N THR A 23 -1.10 0.86 18.28
CA THR A 23 -0.43 -0.45 18.29
C THR A 23 -0.82 -1.28 19.52
N PRO A 24 -1.21 -2.57 19.39
CA PRO A 24 -1.35 -3.47 20.54
C PRO A 24 0.00 -4.05 20.99
N ASN A 25 0.19 -4.22 22.30
CA ASN A 25 1.36 -4.90 22.88
C ASN A 25 1.40 -6.40 22.53
N LEU A 26 2.62 -6.91 22.30
CA LEU A 26 2.97 -8.21 21.73
C LEU A 26 2.66 -9.41 22.65
N LEU A 27 1.77 -10.30 22.17
CA LEU A 27 1.71 -11.73 22.55
C LEU A 27 1.38 -12.57 21.29
N GLY A 28 2.45 -12.91 20.56
CA GLY A 28 2.63 -14.04 19.62
C GLY A 28 1.45 -14.50 18.74
N PHE A 29 1.56 -14.25 17.43
CA PHE A 29 0.86 -14.85 16.27
C PHE A 29 -0.68 -14.85 16.29
N GLU A 30 -1.31 -15.37 17.34
CA GLU A 30 -2.76 -15.36 17.55
C GLU A 30 -3.29 -13.95 17.86
N SER A 31 -2.46 -13.09 18.49
CA SER A 31 -2.73 -11.64 18.57
C SER A 31 -2.81 -11.01 17.18
N ASP A 32 -1.86 -11.37 16.31
CA ASP A 32 -1.67 -10.74 15.01
C ASP A 32 -2.77 -11.15 14.03
N VAL A 33 -3.17 -12.42 14.06
CA VAL A 33 -4.31 -12.92 13.27
C VAL A 33 -5.63 -12.29 13.73
N ARG A 34 -5.86 -12.20 15.05
CA ARG A 34 -7.08 -11.55 15.57
C ARG A 34 -7.10 -10.06 15.24
N TYR A 35 -5.96 -9.39 15.34
CA TYR A 35 -5.82 -7.99 14.99
C TYR A 35 -6.07 -7.77 13.50
N ALA A 36 -5.38 -8.51 12.62
CA ALA A 36 -5.56 -8.42 11.18
C ALA A 36 -7.01 -8.66 10.77
N ARG A 37 -7.71 -9.63 11.37
CA ARG A 37 -9.14 -9.88 11.11
C ARG A 37 -10.04 -8.71 11.53
N LYS A 38 -9.75 -8.08 12.68
CA LYS A 38 -10.49 -6.90 13.13
C LYS A 38 -10.25 -5.71 12.20
N LEU A 39 -9.01 -5.53 11.76
CA LEU A 39 -8.62 -4.50 10.80
C LEU A 39 -9.36 -4.70 9.47
N THR A 40 -9.29 -5.89 8.87
CA THR A 40 -9.95 -6.17 7.58
C THR A 40 -11.45 -5.95 7.65
N LYS A 41 -12.12 -6.48 8.69
CA LYS A 41 -13.57 -6.27 8.91
C LYS A 41 -13.94 -4.80 9.11
N SER A 42 -13.04 -4.02 9.71
CA SER A 42 -13.26 -2.58 9.87
C SER A 42 -13.12 -1.86 8.53
N LEU A 43 -12.13 -2.25 7.72
CA LEU A 43 -11.85 -1.68 6.41
C LEU A 43 -12.95 -1.98 5.39
N GLU A 44 -13.60 -3.14 5.45
CA GLU A 44 -14.74 -3.51 4.59
C GLU A 44 -15.86 -2.46 4.61
N ASN A 45 -16.07 -1.78 5.74
CA ASN A 45 -17.09 -0.72 5.83
C ASN A 45 -16.81 0.46 4.91
N PHE A 46 -15.58 0.61 4.42
CA PHE A 46 -15.17 1.71 3.53
C PHE A 46 -15.03 1.29 2.07
N ASN A 47 -15.32 0.03 1.71
CA ASN A 47 -15.18 -0.50 0.35
C ASN A 47 -16.08 0.17 -0.71
N HIS A 48 -17.10 0.93 -0.26
CA HIS A 48 -17.97 1.70 -1.14
C HIS A 48 -17.42 3.10 -1.43
N LEU A 49 -16.36 3.52 -0.74
CA LEU A 49 -15.74 4.82 -0.95
C LEU A 49 -14.84 4.78 -2.18
N LYS A 50 -14.69 5.94 -2.82
CA LYS A 50 -13.75 6.11 -3.93
C LYS A 50 -12.30 5.97 -3.46
N SER A 51 -12.00 6.50 -2.28
CA SER A 51 -10.64 6.54 -1.73
C SER A 51 -10.65 6.52 -0.20
N VAL A 52 -9.65 5.90 0.41
CA VAL A 52 -9.42 5.84 1.86
C VAL A 52 -7.96 6.20 2.15
N ALA A 53 -7.73 6.95 3.22
CA ALA A 53 -6.39 7.26 3.71
C ALA A 53 -6.17 6.65 5.10
N LEU A 54 -5.12 5.85 5.25
CA LEU A 54 -4.68 5.29 6.53
C LEU A 54 -3.41 5.98 6.99
N SER A 55 -3.34 6.30 8.27
CA SER A 55 -2.14 6.80 8.92
C SER A 55 -1.76 5.86 10.05
N CYS A 56 -0.55 5.34 10.00
CA CYS A 56 -0.07 4.31 10.90
C CYS A 56 1.19 4.77 11.60
N LYS A 57 1.26 4.56 12.90
CA LYS A 57 2.45 4.86 13.70
C LYS A 57 3.63 3.99 13.27
N ASP A 58 3.38 2.70 13.05
CA ASP A 58 4.38 1.72 12.65
C ASP A 58 3.85 0.77 11.57
N ASP A 59 4.76 0.01 10.97
CA ASP A 59 4.49 -0.95 9.92
C ASP A 59 3.87 -2.27 10.42
N LYS A 60 3.92 -2.61 11.71
CA LYS A 60 3.26 -3.81 12.24
C LYS A 60 1.74 -3.69 12.15
N VAL A 61 1.23 -2.48 12.36
CA VAL A 61 -0.20 -2.14 12.32
C VAL A 61 -0.84 -2.49 10.97
N ILE A 62 -0.07 -2.50 9.88
CA ILE A 62 -0.58 -2.76 8.52
C ILE A 62 0.01 -4.02 7.87
N ALA A 63 0.96 -4.69 8.52
CA ALA A 63 1.54 -5.92 8.01
C ALA A 63 0.55 -7.09 8.19
N ILE A 64 -0.11 -7.46 7.11
CA ILE A 64 -1.05 -8.60 7.12
C ILE A 64 -0.27 -9.90 6.87
N PRO A 65 -0.37 -10.92 7.74
CA PRO A 65 0.32 -12.20 7.51
C PRO A 65 -0.05 -12.87 6.19
N LYS A 66 0.94 -13.38 5.45
CA LYS A 66 0.75 -13.98 4.10
C LYS A 66 -0.30 -15.10 4.04
N HIS A 67 -0.42 -15.92 5.09
CA HIS A 67 -1.39 -17.02 5.11
C HIS A 67 -2.85 -16.54 5.15
N MET A 68 -3.14 -15.40 5.80
CA MET A 68 -4.49 -14.84 5.84
C MET A 68 -4.92 -14.30 4.48
N ARG A 69 -3.96 -13.78 3.72
CA ARG A 69 -4.20 -13.22 2.38
C ARG A 69 -4.73 -14.24 1.37
N LYS A 70 -4.52 -15.54 1.62
CA LYS A 70 -5.03 -16.64 0.79
C LYS A 70 -6.48 -17.03 1.10
N THR A 71 -6.97 -16.66 2.28
CA THR A 71 -8.25 -17.16 2.81
C THR A 71 -9.38 -16.15 2.78
N LEU A 72 -9.04 -14.85 2.68
CA LEU A 72 -10.01 -13.75 2.73
C LEU A 72 -9.88 -12.87 1.48
N PRO A 73 -11.00 -12.31 0.98
CA PRO A 73 -10.95 -11.33 -0.09
C PRO A 73 -10.31 -10.01 0.40
N PRO A 74 -9.75 -9.20 -0.51
CA PRO A 74 -9.34 -7.83 -0.21
C PRO A 74 -10.51 -7.02 0.36
N PRO A 75 -10.39 -6.42 1.56
CA PRO A 75 -11.46 -5.64 2.18
C PRO A 75 -11.77 -4.33 1.44
N LEU A 76 -10.85 -3.82 0.62
CA LEU A 76 -11.00 -2.56 -0.13
C LEU A 76 -10.84 -2.80 -1.65
N TYR A 77 -11.44 -3.87 -2.18
CA TYR A 77 -11.30 -4.22 -3.60
C TYR A 77 -11.80 -3.15 -4.57
N GLY A 78 -12.82 -2.37 -4.18
CA GLY A 78 -13.41 -1.28 -4.97
C GLY A 78 -12.88 0.11 -4.64
N THR A 79 -11.99 0.23 -3.65
CA THR A 79 -11.59 1.50 -3.06
C THR A 79 -10.10 1.72 -3.20
N ARG A 80 -9.72 2.92 -3.66
CA ARG A 80 -8.31 3.32 -3.72
C ARG A 80 -7.76 3.55 -2.32
N LEU A 81 -6.60 2.98 -2.01
CA LEU A 81 -5.98 3.11 -0.69
C LEU A 81 -4.76 4.04 -0.73
N HIS A 82 -4.66 4.98 0.19
CA HIS A 82 -3.47 5.77 0.44
C HIS A 82 -2.99 5.52 1.87
N VAL A 83 -1.69 5.33 2.08
CA VAL A 83 -1.16 4.96 3.39
C VAL A 83 0.04 5.81 3.74
N LYS A 84 0.08 6.28 4.98
CA LYS A 84 1.26 6.86 5.60
C LYS A 84 1.72 5.99 6.75
N VAL A 85 2.97 5.57 6.75
CA VAL A 85 3.61 4.81 7.83
C VAL A 85 4.74 5.66 8.39
N ASN A 86 4.59 6.13 9.63
CA ASN A 86 5.58 7.05 10.21
C ASN A 86 6.90 6.35 10.54
N ASN A 87 6.85 5.10 11.02
CA ASN A 87 8.03 4.32 11.40
C ASN A 87 8.03 2.95 10.71
N VAL A 88 9.01 2.69 9.85
CA VAL A 88 9.21 1.37 9.22
C VAL A 88 10.33 0.67 9.96
N LEU A 89 9.99 -0.23 10.89
CA LEU A 89 10.97 -0.82 11.80
C LEU A 89 11.00 -2.35 11.77
N ASN A 90 9.96 -3.00 11.24
CA ASN A 90 9.70 -4.42 11.49
C ASN A 90 9.61 -5.26 10.21
N HIS A 91 9.29 -4.60 9.09
CA HIS A 91 9.04 -5.22 7.81
C HIS A 91 9.81 -4.50 6.72
N SER A 92 10.15 -5.24 5.67
CA SER A 92 10.71 -4.63 4.49
C SER A 92 9.64 -3.80 3.77
N VAL A 93 10.05 -2.78 3.01
CA VAL A 93 9.12 -1.98 2.18
C VAL A 93 8.32 -2.88 1.24
N MET A 94 8.93 -3.95 0.74
CA MET A 94 8.28 -4.93 -0.13
C MET A 94 7.16 -5.65 0.63
N ASP A 95 7.41 -6.15 1.85
CA ASP A 95 6.37 -6.82 2.68
C ASP A 95 5.20 -5.90 3.01
N VAL A 96 5.47 -4.60 3.21
CA VAL A 96 4.45 -3.57 3.39
C VAL A 96 3.63 -3.40 2.13
N VAL A 97 4.25 -3.22 0.96
CA VAL A 97 3.56 -3.13 -0.33
C VAL A 97 2.70 -4.37 -0.56
N ASP A 98 3.25 -5.55 -0.33
CA ASP A 98 2.58 -6.85 -0.45
C ASP A 98 1.31 -6.95 0.44
N SER A 99 1.36 -6.39 1.65
CA SER A 99 0.23 -6.35 2.58
C SER A 99 -0.83 -5.36 2.11
N LEU A 100 -0.41 -4.16 1.71
CA LEU A 100 -1.32 -3.08 1.31
C LEU A 100 -2.00 -3.38 -0.03
N SER A 101 -1.27 -3.95 -0.98
CA SER A 101 -1.84 -4.39 -2.26
C SER A 101 -2.82 -5.55 -2.11
N TRP A 102 -2.71 -6.33 -1.04
CA TRP A 102 -3.75 -7.29 -0.67
C TRP A 102 -4.96 -6.61 -0.01
N LEU A 103 -4.76 -5.57 0.81
CA LEU A 103 -5.88 -4.83 1.40
C LEU A 103 -6.72 -4.13 0.33
N SER A 104 -6.04 -3.49 -0.62
CA SER A 104 -6.64 -2.84 -1.78
C SER A 104 -5.80 -3.13 -3.02
N PRO A 105 -6.36 -3.77 -4.05
CA PRO A 105 -5.70 -3.93 -5.35
C PRO A 105 -5.41 -2.60 -6.06
N GLN A 106 -5.97 -1.49 -5.57
CA GLN A 106 -5.84 -0.13 -6.10
C GLN A 106 -5.07 0.76 -5.12
N LEU A 107 -3.84 0.39 -4.76
CA LEU A 107 -3.00 1.18 -3.87
C LEU A 107 -2.57 2.48 -4.56
N GLY A 108 -3.00 3.66 -4.11
CA GLY A 108 -2.66 4.93 -4.75
C GLY A 108 -1.29 5.47 -4.35
N THR A 109 -1.04 5.62 -3.04
CA THR A 109 0.22 6.19 -2.54
C THR A 109 0.62 5.57 -1.21
N LEU A 110 1.90 5.24 -1.09
CA LEU A 110 2.53 4.81 0.15
C LEU A 110 3.61 5.83 0.54
N CYS A 111 3.40 6.51 1.66
CA CYS A 111 4.35 7.42 2.29
C CYS A 111 5.00 6.71 3.47
N LEU A 112 6.33 6.70 3.53
CA LEU A 112 7.12 6.03 4.57
C LEU A 112 8.05 7.04 5.25
N GLY A 113 8.17 6.95 6.56
CA GLY A 113 9.02 7.83 7.35
C GLY A 113 8.28 9.04 7.92
N ASN A 114 9.03 9.84 8.67
CA ASN A 114 8.54 11.05 9.30
C ASN A 114 8.71 12.25 8.35
N ALA A 115 8.58 13.47 8.86
CA ALA A 115 8.67 14.68 8.03
C ALA A 115 10.06 14.90 7.41
N LEU A 116 11.12 14.36 8.01
CA LEU A 116 12.52 14.60 7.64
C LEU A 116 13.07 13.57 6.65
N ASP A 117 12.58 12.33 6.70
CA ASP A 117 13.09 11.19 5.90
C ASP A 117 12.01 10.55 5.01
N ARG A 118 11.06 11.38 4.55
CA ARG A 118 9.87 10.93 3.83
C ARG A 118 10.19 10.34 2.46
N ARG A 119 10.00 9.02 2.35
CA ARG A 119 10.01 8.23 1.11
C ARG A 119 8.60 8.05 0.58
N THR A 120 8.43 8.04 -0.73
CA THR A 120 7.09 7.90 -1.35
C THR A 120 7.10 6.93 -2.52
N ILE A 121 6.13 6.03 -2.55
CA ILE A 121 5.79 5.20 -3.71
C ILE A 121 4.42 5.62 -4.22
N LYS A 122 4.30 5.97 -5.49
CA LYS A 122 3.02 6.23 -6.16
C LYS A 122 2.77 5.16 -7.19
N PHE A 123 1.57 4.63 -7.22
CA PHE A 123 1.19 3.60 -8.18
C PHE A 123 0.15 4.16 -9.14
N THR A 124 0.27 3.77 -10.39
CA THR A 124 -0.71 4.03 -11.43
C THR A 124 -1.09 2.70 -12.06
N TYR A 125 -2.38 2.44 -12.15
CA TYR A 125 -2.94 1.26 -12.78
C TYR A 125 -3.48 1.60 -14.16
N ARG A 126 -3.72 0.59 -14.98
CA ARG A 126 -4.40 0.75 -16.27
C ARG A 126 -5.85 1.17 -16.07
N ASP A 127 -6.36 1.86 -17.08
CA ASP A 127 -7.77 2.19 -17.15
C ASP A 127 -8.54 0.99 -17.74
N ALA A 128 -9.82 0.87 -17.41
CA ALA A 128 -10.67 -0.23 -17.90
C ALA A 128 -10.81 -0.27 -19.44
N ALA A 129 -10.43 0.80 -20.14
CA ALA A 129 -10.40 0.85 -21.60
C ALA A 129 -9.16 0.16 -22.22
N ASP A 130 -8.15 -0.16 -21.42
CA ASP A 130 -6.89 -0.78 -21.85
C ASP A 130 -6.95 -2.34 -21.81
N ASP A 131 -8.13 -2.92 -21.54
CA ASP A 131 -8.35 -4.36 -21.35
C ASP A 131 -8.43 -5.10 -22.71
N VAL A 132 -7.28 -5.45 -23.28
CA VAL A 132 -7.20 -6.26 -24.51
C VAL A 132 -6.87 -7.73 -24.24
N ASP A 133 -6.51 -8.10 -23.00
CA ASP A 133 -6.10 -9.46 -22.63
C ASP A 133 -6.67 -9.90 -21.26
N GLU A 134 -7.49 -10.94 -21.24
CA GLU A 134 -7.79 -11.69 -20.02
C GLU A 134 -6.55 -12.49 -19.58
N LYS A 135 -5.83 -11.95 -18.58
CA LYS A 135 -4.60 -12.60 -18.09
C LYS A 135 -4.89 -13.76 -17.12
N PRO A 136 -4.10 -14.84 -17.18
CA PRO A 136 -4.43 -16.12 -16.57
C PRO A 136 -4.43 -16.16 -15.04
N CYS A 137 -3.73 -15.26 -14.33
CA CYS A 137 -3.71 -15.33 -12.85
C CYS A 137 -5.03 -14.88 -12.20
N CYS A 138 -5.93 -14.24 -12.97
CA CYS A 138 -7.12 -13.58 -12.47
C CYS A 138 -8.43 -14.30 -12.84
N ALA A 139 -8.40 -15.33 -13.69
CA ALA A 139 -9.61 -15.98 -14.20
C ALA A 139 -10.51 -16.58 -13.09
N SER A 140 -9.94 -16.84 -11.90
CA SER A 140 -10.64 -17.40 -10.74
C SER A 140 -11.02 -16.39 -9.66
N LEU A 141 -10.63 -15.11 -9.79
CA LEU A 141 -10.92 -14.07 -8.79
C LEU A 141 -11.88 -13.03 -9.37
N PRO A 142 -12.91 -12.59 -8.62
CA PRO A 142 -13.84 -11.57 -9.10
C PRO A 142 -13.24 -10.15 -9.13
N TRP A 143 -11.96 -9.99 -8.78
CA TRP A 143 -11.24 -8.71 -8.81
C TRP A 143 -9.94 -8.83 -9.59
N LYS A 144 -9.52 -7.73 -10.24
CA LYS A 144 -8.27 -7.69 -10.99
C LYS A 144 -7.05 -7.78 -10.06
N CYS A 145 -6.04 -8.56 -10.44
CA CYS A 145 -4.78 -8.63 -9.72
C CYS A 145 -3.99 -7.32 -9.87
N TRP A 146 -3.67 -6.68 -8.75
CA TRP A 146 -2.92 -5.42 -8.73
C TRP A 146 -1.62 -5.48 -9.53
N TRP A 147 -0.95 -6.65 -9.52
CA TRP A 147 0.35 -6.84 -10.15
C TRP A 147 0.27 -6.77 -11.69
N HIS A 148 -0.86 -7.19 -12.29
CA HIS A 148 -1.04 -7.16 -13.75
C HIS A 148 -1.62 -5.84 -14.27
N GLU A 149 -2.39 -5.16 -13.42
CA GLU A 149 -2.98 -3.85 -13.69
C GLU A 149 -1.98 -2.73 -13.49
N LEU A 150 -0.87 -2.97 -12.79
CA LEU A 150 0.13 -1.96 -12.51
C LEU A 150 0.79 -1.48 -13.81
N LYS A 151 0.55 -0.21 -14.14
CA LYS A 151 1.09 0.45 -15.33
C LYS A 151 2.41 1.14 -15.02
N LYS A 152 2.47 1.81 -13.86
CA LYS A 152 3.61 2.65 -13.50
C LYS A 152 3.79 2.75 -12.00
N VAL A 153 5.06 2.83 -11.58
CA VAL A 153 5.46 3.08 -10.19
C VAL A 153 6.42 4.27 -10.17
N LYS A 154 6.12 5.28 -9.36
CA LYS A 154 7.04 6.38 -9.06
C LYS A 154 7.65 6.19 -7.68
N LEU A 155 8.97 6.06 -7.63
CA LEU A 155 9.76 5.97 -6.40
C LEU A 155 10.42 7.32 -6.12
N GLN A 156 10.23 7.88 -4.93
CA GLN A 156 10.79 9.18 -4.54
C GLN A 156 11.53 9.09 -3.21
N ASN A 157 12.71 9.71 -3.15
CA ASN A 157 13.56 9.85 -1.96
C ASN A 157 14.10 8.55 -1.36
N PHE A 158 14.12 7.46 -2.13
CA PHE A 158 14.77 6.22 -1.71
C PHE A 158 16.28 6.29 -1.87
N THR A 159 17.00 5.56 -1.03
CA THR A 159 18.46 5.47 -1.12
C THR A 159 18.90 4.65 -2.34
N CYS A 160 20.15 4.82 -2.78
CA CYS A 160 20.74 4.03 -3.87
C CYS A 160 20.84 2.52 -3.54
N PHE A 161 20.73 2.13 -2.27
CA PHE A 161 20.70 0.73 -1.85
C PHE A 161 19.28 0.13 -1.88
N GLU A 162 18.25 0.96 -1.72
CA GLU A 162 16.86 0.53 -1.72
C GLU A 162 16.26 0.51 -3.13
N LEU A 163 16.62 1.49 -3.96
CA LEU A 163 16.10 1.62 -5.33
C LEU A 163 16.28 0.33 -6.15
N PRO A 164 17.46 -0.32 -6.21
CA PRO A 164 17.63 -1.55 -6.98
C PRO A 164 16.76 -2.69 -6.46
N LYS A 165 16.56 -2.80 -5.14
CA LYS A 165 15.72 -3.85 -4.53
C LYS A 165 14.25 -3.64 -4.89
N LEU A 166 13.77 -2.41 -4.80
CA LEU A 166 12.40 -2.05 -5.18
C LEU A 166 12.17 -2.20 -6.67
N ARG A 167 13.13 -1.76 -7.49
CA ARG A 167 13.08 -1.94 -8.94
C ARG A 167 12.99 -3.41 -9.32
N ASN A 168 13.88 -4.25 -8.77
CA ASN A 168 13.85 -5.68 -9.02
C ASN A 168 12.53 -6.30 -8.55
N TYR A 169 12.04 -5.92 -7.37
CA TYR A 169 10.76 -6.37 -6.87
C TYR A 169 9.61 -6.08 -7.85
N PHE A 170 9.49 -4.85 -8.35
CA PHE A 170 8.42 -4.50 -9.31
C PHE A 170 8.63 -5.09 -10.71
N LEU A 171 9.89 -5.31 -11.14
CA LEU A 171 10.21 -5.92 -12.43
C LEU A 171 10.11 -7.44 -12.47
N MET A 172 10.03 -8.13 -11.31
CA MET A 172 9.77 -9.57 -11.26
C MET A 172 8.37 -9.96 -11.80
N SER A 173 7.54 -8.97 -12.14
CA SER A 173 6.29 -9.12 -12.90
C SER A 173 6.47 -9.71 -14.29
N THR A 174 5.52 -10.54 -14.73
CA THR A 174 5.33 -10.89 -16.16
C THR A 174 4.96 -9.69 -17.04
N TYR A 175 4.49 -8.60 -16.43
CA TYR A 175 4.20 -7.34 -17.10
C TYR A 175 5.06 -6.23 -16.49
N THR A 176 6.10 -5.80 -17.19
CA THR A 176 7.04 -4.79 -16.70
C THR A 176 6.38 -3.42 -16.59
N PRO A 177 6.11 -2.90 -15.37
CA PRO A 177 5.60 -1.54 -15.20
C PRO A 177 6.67 -0.51 -15.57
N GLU A 178 6.24 0.68 -15.98
CA GLU A 178 7.15 1.83 -16.11
C GLU A 178 7.59 2.27 -14.71
N ILE A 179 8.90 2.29 -14.44
CA ILE A 179 9.44 2.72 -13.16
C ILE A 179 10.10 4.09 -13.33
N ILE A 180 9.58 5.09 -12.61
CA ILE A 180 10.19 6.41 -12.52
C ILE A 180 10.85 6.56 -11.16
N GLU A 181 12.15 6.84 -11.18
CA GLU A 181 12.94 7.11 -9.99
C GLU A 181 13.22 8.61 -9.92
N ASP A 182 12.84 9.23 -8.81
CA ASP A 182 13.13 10.63 -8.51
C ASP A 182 14.30 10.65 -7.52
N PRO A 183 15.51 11.04 -7.96
CA PRO A 183 16.70 10.92 -7.14
C PRO A 183 16.60 11.86 -5.94
N GLY A 184 16.44 11.29 -4.74
CA GLY A 184 16.63 12.00 -3.48
C GLY A 184 18.10 12.08 -3.05
N CYS A 185 19.00 11.44 -3.80
CA CYS A 185 20.41 11.35 -3.49
C CYS A 185 21.24 12.17 -4.50
N SER A 186 21.73 13.33 -4.08
CA SER A 186 22.64 14.19 -4.87
C SER A 186 24.03 13.59 -5.06
N PHE A 187 24.35 12.47 -4.39
CA PHE A 187 25.67 11.84 -4.46
C PHE A 187 25.83 10.84 -5.63
N CYS A 188 24.78 10.60 -6.42
CA CYS A 188 24.83 9.63 -7.52
C CYS A 188 25.05 10.26 -8.91
N THR A 189 25.25 11.58 -9.02
CA THR A 189 25.70 12.20 -10.27
C THR A 189 27.22 12.17 -10.36
N SER A 190 27.79 10.98 -10.57
CA SER A 190 29.17 10.85 -11.02
C SER A 190 29.30 9.67 -11.99
N SER A 191 29.60 10.04 -13.23
CA SER A 191 30.31 9.26 -14.26
C SER A 191 29.50 8.24 -15.08
N HIS A 192 29.04 8.70 -16.25
CA HIS A 192 29.43 8.08 -17.52
C HIS A 192 29.74 9.16 -18.54
#